data_AF-A0A1C8ZQ20-F1
#
_entry.id   AF-A0A1C8ZQ20-F1
#
_cell.length_a   1.000
_cell.length_b   1.000
_cell.length_c   1.000
_cell.angle_alpha   90.00
_cell.angle_beta   90.00
_cell.angle_gamma   90.00
#
_symmetry.space_group_name_H-M   'P 1'
#
loop_
_entity.id
_entity.type
_entity.pdbx_description
1 polymer ?
#
loop_
_entity_poly.entity_id
_entity_poly.type
_entity_poly.pdbx_seq_one_letter_code
_entity_poly.pdbx_strand_id
1 'polypeptide(L)'
;MRNVSWFLIGFLVLSLPFLVISSATSASSPTMHVLYERYGSIYHVTSSPLLQTVEYTVSAVTYNATVTNETGSTVITYNKTTYLLTFSNVVKNFTGEIDATVMSNMSLDVKTNIPNLIRVLVNSSGELSLVWAGINASEINTFAYVNGTGYLLLQFANGSSITTITIPIKVNETVSEKVSLTLEEVNQEQVKTIVTGKSVVQFNVPRRYTPIFFNTEFNGTYSNSTSHGYIATMAYFNGSLTPALVWKGEGIALGGFLRGQMEFNFETIEFYGVNGTVLGYVHESTANSTVMLTLGKISVSSFGYFSEVKIITINGVKPIKAEFVAHTYINGLPVVIAGNSSGNITSTANVMLSHKVVVNSTLGVLAYLNINSTVKVVVVTQTNSSYNVTLVKPEKIVMANITVNGKTYLSQEVYVNATSQNIVFNVSVINNLTLVGVYKLVNGHLARLNGSNYFMLNGKIIVYDDPASEYYIAYSTPQQTITSTTSSSVISVTTSTATTSSMPTTSSSSMISTSTTITKPTSSFILPIAIAIIIIIVIVVGLILVRRRS
;
A
#
# COMPACT_ATOMS: atom_id res chain seq x y z
N MET A 1 -10.25 65.40 1.37
CA MET A 1 -9.59 64.39 0.51
C MET A 1 -9.45 63.12 1.31
N ARG A 2 -10.44 62.23 1.16
CA ARG A 2 -10.61 61.00 1.93
C ARG A 2 -11.61 60.15 1.15
N ASN A 3 -11.20 58.98 0.67
CA ASN A 3 -11.93 57.72 0.75
C ASN A 3 -11.21 56.66 -0.08
N VAL A 4 -10.60 55.75 0.65
CA VAL A 4 -10.06 54.46 0.23
C VAL A 4 -11.16 53.42 0.44
N SER A 5 -11.23 52.45 -0.49
CA SER A 5 -11.79 51.10 -0.35
C SER A 5 -13.31 50.95 -0.23
N TRP A 6 -13.98 50.50 -1.31
CA TRP A 6 -15.18 49.63 -1.30
C TRP A 6 -15.29 48.85 -2.64
N PHE A 7 -14.22 48.12 -3.00
CA PHE A 7 -14.25 47.16 -4.13
C PHE A 7 -13.75 45.79 -3.69
N LEU A 8 -14.31 45.28 -2.60
CA LEU A 8 -14.08 43.91 -2.16
C LEU A 8 -15.22 43.53 -1.21
N ILE A 9 -16.29 42.94 -1.76
CA ILE A 9 -17.26 42.01 -1.14
C ILE A 9 -18.28 41.74 -2.26
N GLY A 10 -17.87 40.88 -3.19
CA GLY A 10 -18.68 40.39 -4.31
C GLY A 10 -18.22 39.00 -4.76
N PHE A 11 -17.46 38.31 -3.90
CA PHE A 11 -17.04 36.92 -4.05
C PHE A 11 -17.86 36.07 -3.08
N LEU A 12 -19.19 36.18 -3.17
CA LEU A 12 -20.10 35.35 -2.42
C LEU A 12 -20.29 34.04 -3.20
N VAL A 13 -19.48 33.04 -2.83
CA VAL A 13 -19.85 31.62 -2.80
C VAL A 13 -20.68 31.18 -4.02
N LEU A 14 -20.00 30.89 -5.14
CA LEU A 14 -20.56 30.01 -6.16
C LEU A 14 -20.82 28.67 -5.48
N SER A 15 -22.08 28.44 -5.16
CA SER A 15 -22.64 27.17 -4.73
C SER A 15 -22.32 26.12 -5.79
N LEU A 16 -21.33 25.29 -5.52
CA LEU A 16 -21.21 23.99 -6.12
C LEU A 16 -22.32 23.12 -5.52
N PRO A 17 -23.39 22.73 -6.25
CA PRO A 17 -24.13 21.54 -5.88
C PRO A 17 -23.22 20.36 -6.24
N PHE A 18 -22.17 20.16 -5.44
CA PHE A 18 -21.41 18.94 -5.51
C PHE A 18 -22.37 17.78 -5.31
N LEU A 19 -22.19 16.74 -6.11
CA LEU A 19 -22.54 15.38 -5.76
C LEU A 19 -21.88 15.05 -4.41
N VAL A 20 -22.52 15.45 -3.30
CA VAL A 20 -22.27 14.84 -2.00
C VAL A 20 -22.88 13.47 -2.09
N ILE A 21 -22.12 12.52 -2.63
CA ILE A 21 -22.40 11.10 -2.45
C ILE A 21 -22.04 10.83 -1.00
N SER A 22 -22.98 11.07 -0.09
CA SER A 22 -22.92 10.49 1.24
C SER A 22 -23.23 9.00 1.08
N SER A 23 -22.22 8.21 0.71
CA SER A 23 -22.24 6.79 1.03
C SER A 23 -22.12 6.69 2.54
N ALA A 24 -23.26 6.74 3.23
CA ALA A 24 -23.36 6.30 4.62
C ALA A 24 -23.18 4.78 4.63
N THR A 25 -21.94 4.33 4.49
CA THR A 25 -21.55 2.99 4.93
C THR A 25 -21.33 3.09 6.43
N SER A 26 -22.19 2.41 7.19
CA SER A 26 -22.07 2.15 8.61
C SER A 26 -20.60 1.97 8.97
N ALA A 27 -20.09 2.79 9.90
CA ALA A 27 -18.72 2.70 10.39
C ALA A 27 -18.54 1.43 11.24
N SER A 28 -18.51 0.26 10.60
CA SER A 28 -17.82 -0.88 11.17
C SER A 28 -16.33 -0.67 10.89
N SER A 29 -15.53 -0.45 11.93
CA SER A 29 -14.07 -0.42 11.78
C SER A 29 -13.65 -1.66 11.00
N PRO A 30 -12.90 -1.50 9.89
CA PRO A 30 -12.54 -2.63 9.06
C PRO A 30 -11.72 -3.61 9.90
N THR A 31 -12.06 -4.90 9.82
CA THR A 31 -11.23 -5.94 10.41
C THR A 31 -10.01 -6.16 9.51
N MET A 32 -8.83 -6.22 10.11
CA MET A 32 -7.56 -6.40 9.41
C MET A 32 -6.88 -7.65 9.90
N HIS A 33 -6.29 -8.41 9.00
CA HIS A 33 -5.40 -9.51 9.34
C HIS A 33 -3.96 -9.01 9.25
N VAL A 34 -3.26 -9.05 10.38
CA VAL A 34 -1.89 -8.59 10.57
C VAL A 34 -0.98 -9.79 10.63
N LEU A 35 -0.06 -9.84 9.68
CA LEU A 35 1.03 -10.78 9.66
C LEU A 35 2.34 -10.00 9.82
N TYR A 36 3.17 -10.43 10.75
CA TYR A 36 4.44 -9.81 11.05
C TYR A 36 5.48 -10.89 11.27
N GLU A 37 6.58 -10.81 10.52
CA GLU A 37 7.76 -11.63 10.74
C GLU A 37 8.98 -10.74 10.86
N ARG A 38 9.90 -11.11 11.74
CA ARG A 38 11.21 -10.46 11.81
C ARG A 38 12.27 -11.50 12.09
N TYR A 39 13.27 -11.51 11.23
CA TYR A 39 14.44 -12.35 11.33
C TYR A 39 15.70 -11.50 11.45
N GLY A 40 16.62 -11.98 12.26
CA GLY A 40 17.97 -11.46 12.37
C GLY A 40 18.94 -12.63 12.36
N SER A 41 20.06 -12.45 11.68
CA SER A 41 21.06 -13.50 11.55
C SER A 41 22.46 -12.90 11.52
N ILE A 42 23.36 -13.40 12.36
CA ILE A 42 24.77 -12.98 12.39
C ILE A 42 25.63 -14.24 12.31
N TYR A 43 26.42 -14.34 11.26
CA TYR A 43 27.41 -15.39 11.07
C TYR A 43 28.79 -14.82 11.38
N HIS A 44 29.30 -15.15 12.56
CA HIS A 44 30.53 -14.59 13.12
C HIS A 44 31.63 -15.64 13.08
N VAL A 45 32.76 -15.28 12.47
CA VAL A 45 33.92 -16.14 12.33
C VAL A 45 35.08 -15.48 13.03
N THR A 46 35.69 -16.19 13.96
CA THR A 46 36.99 -15.83 14.52
C THR A 46 38.00 -16.87 14.05
N SER A 47 39.06 -16.41 13.40
CA SER A 47 40.15 -17.24 12.93
C SER A 47 41.47 -16.81 13.57
N SER A 48 42.25 -17.79 13.98
CA SER A 48 43.59 -17.64 14.52
C SER A 48 44.45 -18.80 14.02
N PRO A 49 45.80 -18.74 14.12
CA PRO A 49 46.66 -19.81 13.62
C PRO A 49 46.44 -21.18 14.26
N LEU A 50 45.80 -21.22 15.44
CA LEU A 50 45.60 -22.43 16.22
C LEU A 50 44.16 -22.92 16.20
N LEU A 51 43.20 -22.01 15.99
CA LEU A 51 41.77 -22.26 16.19
C LEU A 51 40.95 -21.38 15.27
N GLN A 52 39.92 -21.98 14.69
CA GLN A 52 38.85 -21.30 13.97
C GLN A 52 37.53 -21.63 14.65
N THR A 53 36.72 -20.62 14.93
CA THR A 53 35.42 -20.77 15.58
C THR A 53 34.36 -20.00 14.83
N VAL A 54 33.22 -20.64 14.62
CA VAL A 54 32.06 -20.03 13.98
C VAL A 54 30.93 -19.95 14.98
N GLU A 55 30.50 -18.74 15.28
CA GLU A 55 29.31 -18.47 16.07
C GLU A 55 28.18 -17.98 15.16
N TYR A 56 27.04 -18.66 15.23
CA TYR A 56 25.87 -18.31 14.45
C TYR A 56 24.74 -17.85 15.38
N THR A 57 24.35 -16.60 15.27
CA THR A 57 23.26 -16.02 16.07
C THR A 57 22.03 -15.84 15.21
N VAL A 58 20.90 -16.36 15.66
CA VAL A 58 19.58 -16.20 15.02
C VAL A 58 18.66 -15.50 15.98
N SER A 59 17.85 -14.56 15.48
CA SER A 59 16.67 -14.06 16.17
C SER A 59 15.47 -14.17 15.27
N ALA A 60 14.35 -14.65 15.81
CA ALA A 60 13.11 -14.83 15.06
C ALA A 60 11.91 -14.40 15.89
N VAL A 61 10.90 -13.88 15.20
CA VAL A 61 9.57 -13.62 15.74
C VAL A 61 8.55 -13.69 14.62
N THR A 62 7.41 -14.30 14.92
CA THR A 62 6.25 -14.38 14.04
C THR A 62 5.02 -13.98 14.84
N TYR A 63 4.17 -13.15 14.25
CA TYR A 63 2.89 -12.74 14.79
C TYR A 63 1.85 -12.78 13.68
N ASN A 64 0.74 -13.45 13.96
CA ASN A 64 -0.35 -13.62 13.01
C ASN A 64 -1.68 -13.51 13.77
N ALA A 65 -2.42 -12.43 13.52
CA ALA A 65 -3.69 -12.17 14.22
C ALA A 65 -4.63 -11.29 13.41
N THR A 66 -5.92 -11.37 13.73
CA THR A 66 -6.94 -10.43 13.24
C THR A 66 -7.22 -9.36 14.28
N VAL A 67 -7.26 -8.10 13.86
CA VAL A 67 -7.53 -6.92 14.68
C VAL A 67 -8.72 -6.12 14.13
N THR A 68 -9.44 -5.41 14.98
CA THR A 68 -10.64 -4.65 14.60
C THR A 68 -10.37 -3.15 14.38
N ASN A 69 -9.15 -2.68 14.64
CA ASN A 69 -8.79 -1.27 14.60
C ASN A 69 -7.76 -1.01 13.50
N GLU A 70 -7.96 0.03 12.69
CA GLU A 70 -7.03 0.47 11.63
C GLU A 70 -5.64 0.89 12.15
N THR A 71 -5.55 1.18 13.45
CA THR A 71 -4.32 1.51 14.15
C THR A 71 -4.23 0.74 15.46
N GLY A 72 -3.01 0.34 15.81
CA GLY A 72 -2.77 -0.33 17.08
C GLY A 72 -1.32 -0.71 17.28
N SER A 73 -1.04 -1.24 18.46
CA SER A 73 0.23 -1.84 18.79
C SER A 73 0.04 -3.08 19.64
N THR A 74 0.97 -4.02 19.52
CA THR A 74 0.99 -5.24 20.31
C THR A 74 2.42 -5.54 20.76
N VAL A 75 2.55 -6.12 21.94
CA VAL A 75 3.85 -6.56 22.47
C VAL A 75 3.99 -8.05 22.16
N ILE A 76 5.05 -8.40 21.45
CA ILE A 76 5.34 -9.78 21.05
C ILE A 76 6.68 -10.22 21.61
N THR A 77 6.80 -11.52 21.85
CA THR A 77 8.03 -12.14 22.34
C THR A 77 8.85 -12.61 21.15
N TYR A 78 10.13 -12.25 21.12
CA TYR A 78 11.08 -12.80 20.16
C TYR A 78 12.06 -13.74 20.86
N ASN A 79 12.57 -14.70 20.09
CA ASN A 79 13.59 -15.64 20.55
C ASN A 79 14.91 -15.33 19.84
N LYS A 80 16.02 -15.44 20.57
CA LYS A 80 17.37 -15.30 20.06
C LYS A 80 18.23 -16.46 20.54
N THR A 81 18.83 -17.19 19.62
CA THR A 81 19.68 -18.34 19.91
C THR A 81 21.06 -18.14 19.29
N THR A 82 22.11 -18.43 20.05
CA THR A 82 23.49 -18.44 19.54
C THR A 82 24.01 -19.87 19.55
N TYR A 83 24.49 -20.31 18.40
CA TYR A 83 25.09 -21.61 18.16
C TYR A 83 26.60 -21.47 17.98
N LEU A 84 27.36 -22.43 18.51
CA LEU A 84 28.74 -22.67 18.12
C LEU A 84 28.74 -23.81 17.11
N LEU A 85 29.26 -23.53 15.92
CA LEU A 85 29.36 -24.50 14.82
C LEU A 85 30.80 -24.97 14.71
N THR A 86 30.99 -26.29 14.79
CA THR A 86 32.27 -26.94 14.55
C THR A 86 32.21 -27.66 13.22
N PHE A 87 33.05 -27.26 12.28
CA PHE A 87 33.14 -27.86 10.96
C PHE A 87 34.16 -28.99 10.93
N SER A 88 33.90 -29.97 10.07
CA SER A 88 34.90 -30.95 9.68
C SER A 88 35.91 -30.28 8.74
N ASN A 89 37.18 -30.69 8.82
CA ASN A 89 38.19 -30.28 7.84
C ASN A 89 38.00 -30.98 6.47
N VAL A 90 36.90 -31.72 6.29
CA VAL A 90 36.58 -32.49 5.08
C VAL A 90 35.49 -31.77 4.30
N VAL A 91 35.83 -31.45 3.05
CA VAL A 91 34.89 -30.90 2.10
C VAL A 91 34.18 -32.05 1.37
N LYS A 92 32.84 -32.05 1.40
CA LYS A 92 32.00 -33.07 0.75
C LYS A 92 31.13 -32.42 -0.33
N ASN A 93 30.79 -33.20 -1.36
CA ASN A 93 29.79 -32.80 -2.35
C ASN A 93 28.42 -33.34 -1.92
N PHE A 94 27.46 -32.45 -1.74
CA PHE A 94 26.07 -32.76 -1.41
C PHE A 94 25.20 -32.47 -2.63
N THR A 95 24.50 -33.50 -3.12
CA THR A 95 23.52 -33.34 -4.19
C THR A 95 22.13 -33.48 -3.60
N GLY A 96 21.24 -32.56 -3.97
CA GLY A 96 19.89 -32.50 -3.45
C GLY A 96 18.92 -31.79 -4.39
N GLU A 97 17.68 -31.70 -3.95
CA GLU A 97 16.60 -30.99 -4.63
C GLU A 97 16.15 -29.83 -3.74
N ILE A 98 15.81 -28.71 -4.37
CA ILE A 98 15.22 -27.55 -3.73
C ILE A 98 13.86 -27.30 -4.38
N ASP A 99 12.80 -27.42 -3.59
CA ASP A 99 11.45 -27.05 -4.00
C ASP A 99 11.07 -25.74 -3.33
N ALA A 100 10.62 -24.76 -4.10
CA ALA A 100 10.18 -23.47 -3.60
C ALA A 100 8.81 -23.11 -4.20
N THR A 101 7.85 -22.75 -3.34
CA THR A 101 6.52 -22.29 -3.77
C THR A 101 6.19 -20.96 -3.12
N VAL A 102 5.88 -19.96 -3.93
CA VAL A 102 5.37 -18.66 -3.46
C VAL A 102 3.88 -18.60 -3.75
N MET A 103 3.05 -18.47 -2.71
CA MET A 103 1.60 -18.42 -2.86
C MET A 103 1.07 -16.98 -2.98
N SER A 104 -0.13 -16.81 -3.54
CA SER A 104 -0.76 -15.49 -3.69
C SER A 104 -1.02 -14.77 -2.36
N ASN A 105 -1.15 -15.51 -1.26
CA ASN A 105 -1.30 -14.99 0.10
C ASN A 105 0.04 -14.64 0.76
N MET A 106 1.14 -14.60 -0.01
CA MET A 106 2.51 -14.27 0.45
C MET A 106 3.15 -15.34 1.34
N SER A 107 2.57 -16.54 1.44
CA SER A 107 3.26 -17.71 2.01
C SER A 107 4.39 -18.13 1.08
N LEU A 108 5.51 -18.50 1.68
CA LEU A 108 6.67 -19.08 1.02
C LEU A 108 7.00 -20.40 1.69
N ASP A 109 6.93 -21.48 0.90
CA ASP A 109 7.30 -22.82 1.33
C ASP A 109 8.59 -23.21 0.61
N VAL A 110 9.62 -23.61 1.36
CA VAL A 110 10.91 -24.06 0.84
C VAL A 110 11.24 -25.42 1.42
N LYS A 111 11.56 -26.39 0.57
CA LYS A 111 12.02 -27.73 0.96
C LYS A 111 13.39 -27.98 0.38
N THR A 112 14.27 -28.55 1.19
CA THR A 112 15.59 -28.99 0.73
C THR A 112 16.12 -30.13 1.59
N ASN A 113 16.89 -31.02 0.97
CA ASN A 113 17.65 -32.06 1.67
C ASN A 113 19.15 -31.77 1.72
N ILE A 114 19.60 -30.61 1.27
CA ILE A 114 21.01 -30.20 1.35
C ILE A 114 21.29 -29.68 2.77
N PRO A 115 22.32 -30.19 3.47
CA PRO A 115 22.62 -29.77 4.83
C PRO A 115 23.25 -28.38 4.89
N ASN A 116 23.39 -27.86 6.10
CA ASN A 116 23.99 -26.58 6.47
C ASN A 116 23.20 -25.34 6.02
N LEU A 117 21.91 -25.47 5.67
CA LEU A 117 21.09 -24.31 5.36
C LEU A 117 20.98 -23.41 6.60
N ILE A 118 21.40 -22.15 6.47
CA ILE A 118 21.37 -21.17 7.56
C ILE A 118 20.41 -20.02 7.33
N ARG A 119 20.17 -19.61 6.07
CA ARG A 119 19.27 -18.49 5.74
C ARG A 119 18.54 -18.73 4.43
N VAL A 120 17.34 -18.17 4.36
CA VAL A 120 16.59 -17.98 3.12
C VAL A 120 16.33 -16.49 2.98
N LEU A 121 16.72 -15.93 1.84
CA LEU A 121 16.46 -14.54 1.49
C LEU A 121 15.63 -14.47 0.22
N VAL A 122 14.80 -13.45 0.10
CA VAL A 122 14.02 -13.16 -1.09
C VAL A 122 14.47 -11.81 -1.64
N ASN A 123 14.82 -11.79 -2.92
CA ASN A 123 15.05 -10.56 -3.66
C ASN A 123 13.85 -10.27 -4.57
N SER A 124 13.12 -9.21 -4.28
CA SER A 124 11.95 -8.77 -5.03
C SER A 124 12.08 -7.30 -5.36
N SER A 125 12.00 -6.95 -6.65
CA SER A 125 12.11 -5.55 -7.13
C SER A 125 13.37 -4.79 -6.64
N GLY A 126 14.47 -5.52 -6.38
CA GLY A 126 15.74 -4.96 -5.92
C GLY A 126 15.91 -4.89 -4.40
N GLU A 127 14.87 -5.23 -3.63
CA GLU A 127 14.93 -5.30 -2.16
C GLU A 127 15.23 -6.74 -1.72
N LEU A 128 16.25 -6.92 -0.86
CA LEU A 128 16.69 -8.22 -0.35
C LEU A 128 16.24 -8.40 1.11
N SER A 129 15.23 -9.23 1.32
CA SER A 129 14.63 -9.51 2.63
C SER A 129 15.07 -10.87 3.17
N LEU A 130 15.52 -10.92 4.43
CA LEU A 130 15.76 -12.17 5.17
C LEU A 130 14.41 -12.72 5.66
N VAL A 131 13.92 -13.79 5.02
CA VAL A 131 12.61 -14.37 5.33
C VAL A 131 12.72 -15.56 6.27
N TRP A 132 13.88 -16.20 6.36
CA TRP A 132 14.09 -17.24 7.37
C TRP A 132 15.56 -17.33 7.78
N ALA A 133 15.79 -17.65 9.05
CA ALA A 133 17.10 -18.00 9.58
C ALA A 133 16.98 -19.12 10.62
N GLY A 134 17.89 -20.09 10.57
CA GLY A 134 17.93 -21.26 11.46
C GLY A 134 19.13 -22.14 11.12
N ILE A 135 19.14 -23.40 11.55
CA ILE A 135 20.15 -24.40 11.15
C ILE A 135 19.42 -25.66 10.69
N ASN A 136 19.83 -26.20 9.53
CA ASN A 136 19.45 -27.53 9.04
C ASN A 136 17.93 -27.81 8.98
N ALA A 137 17.12 -26.80 8.65
CA ALA A 137 15.71 -27.03 8.36
C ALA A 137 15.56 -27.67 6.98
N SER A 138 14.83 -28.80 6.92
CA SER A 138 14.47 -29.47 5.67
C SER A 138 13.21 -28.91 5.02
N GLU A 139 12.38 -28.24 5.81
CA GLU A 139 11.13 -27.61 5.39
C GLU A 139 10.97 -26.29 6.14
N ILE A 140 10.71 -25.23 5.40
CA ILE A 140 10.56 -23.86 5.89
C ILE A 140 9.23 -23.33 5.37
N ASN A 141 8.36 -22.93 6.29
CA ASN A 141 7.11 -22.23 6.00
C ASN A 141 7.22 -20.84 6.62
N THR A 142 7.22 -19.81 5.77
CA THR A 142 7.44 -18.41 6.16
C THR A 142 6.65 -17.48 5.26
N PHE A 143 6.75 -16.18 5.46
CA PHE A 143 6.07 -15.18 4.63
C PHE A 143 7.07 -14.28 3.94
N ALA A 144 6.81 -14.00 2.66
CA ALA A 144 7.66 -13.17 1.84
C ALA A 144 6.81 -12.35 0.86
N TYR A 145 7.11 -11.05 0.74
CA TYR A 145 6.51 -10.25 -0.31
C TYR A 145 7.28 -10.40 -1.62
N VAL A 146 6.59 -10.90 -2.66
CA VAL A 146 7.13 -11.01 -4.02
C VAL A 146 6.23 -10.25 -4.97
N ASN A 147 6.78 -9.24 -5.64
CA ASN A 147 6.04 -8.42 -6.60
C ASN A 147 5.93 -9.13 -7.97
N GLY A 148 5.21 -10.25 -8.00
CA GLY A 148 5.01 -11.10 -9.19
C GLY A 148 6.17 -12.07 -9.45
N THR A 149 7.40 -11.57 -9.58
CA THR A 149 8.62 -12.38 -9.81
C THR A 149 9.78 -11.90 -8.97
N GLY A 150 10.71 -12.80 -8.61
CA GLY A 150 11.91 -12.47 -7.86
C GLY A 150 12.92 -13.60 -7.86
N TYR A 151 13.84 -13.56 -6.90
CA TYR A 151 14.83 -14.61 -6.67
C TYR A 151 14.83 -15.07 -5.22
N LEU A 152 14.90 -16.38 -5.02
CA LEU A 152 15.16 -17.01 -3.74
C LEU A 152 16.65 -17.27 -3.60
N LEU A 153 17.26 -16.80 -2.51
CA LEU A 153 18.66 -17.03 -2.19
C LEU A 153 18.74 -17.95 -0.96
N LEU A 154 19.25 -19.16 -1.14
CA LEU A 154 19.52 -20.09 -0.05
C LEU A 154 21.00 -20.00 0.33
N GLN A 155 21.28 -19.67 1.59
CA GLN A 155 22.65 -19.55 2.10
C GLN A 155 22.98 -20.72 3.01
N PHE A 156 24.07 -21.40 2.69
CA PHE A 156 24.58 -22.57 3.38
C PHE A 156 25.89 -22.24 4.09
N ALA A 157 26.02 -22.67 5.34
CA ALA A 157 27.26 -22.53 6.09
C ALA A 157 28.34 -23.45 5.50
N ASN A 158 29.54 -22.91 5.29
CA ASN A 158 30.65 -23.60 4.65
C ASN A 158 31.98 -23.16 5.30
N GLY A 159 32.25 -23.67 6.51
CA GLY A 159 33.46 -23.33 7.27
C GLY A 159 33.46 -21.87 7.70
N SER A 160 34.48 -21.09 7.31
CA SER A 160 34.49 -19.63 7.51
C SER A 160 33.64 -18.83 6.51
N SER A 161 33.02 -19.51 5.55
CA SER A 161 32.35 -18.86 4.43
C SER A 161 30.88 -19.25 4.34
N ILE A 162 30.17 -18.57 3.45
CA ILE A 162 28.77 -18.84 3.16
C ILE A 162 28.67 -19.12 1.67
N THR A 163 28.08 -20.25 1.31
CA THR A 163 27.79 -20.63 -0.07
C THR A 163 26.34 -20.26 -0.39
N THR A 164 26.09 -19.65 -1.54
CA THR A 164 24.74 -19.16 -1.92
C THR A 164 24.26 -19.83 -3.21
N ILE A 165 23.03 -20.34 -3.19
CA ILE A 165 22.29 -20.73 -4.40
C ILE A 165 21.25 -19.64 -4.68
N THR A 166 21.04 -19.32 -5.96
CA THR A 166 19.98 -18.41 -6.40
C THR A 166 19.01 -19.16 -7.31
N ILE A 167 17.71 -19.06 -7.04
CA ILE A 167 16.63 -19.73 -7.77
C ILE A 167 15.61 -18.67 -8.20
N PRO A 168 15.21 -18.59 -9.48
CA PRO A 168 14.13 -17.70 -9.89
C PRO A 168 12.81 -18.19 -9.30
N ILE A 169 11.99 -17.27 -8.78
CA ILE A 169 10.67 -17.58 -8.22
C ILE A 169 9.61 -16.67 -8.83
N LYS A 170 8.39 -17.21 -8.93
CA LYS A 170 7.22 -16.49 -9.42
C LYS A 170 6.01 -16.84 -8.56
N VAL A 171 5.17 -15.85 -8.29
CA VAL A 171 3.99 -16.06 -7.46
C VAL A 171 3.02 -17.03 -8.14
N ASN A 172 2.47 -17.95 -7.35
CA ASN A 172 1.61 -19.08 -7.74
C ASN A 172 2.30 -20.13 -8.62
N GLU A 173 3.62 -20.19 -8.60
CA GLU A 173 4.40 -21.23 -9.26
C GLU A 173 5.29 -21.95 -8.25
N THR A 174 5.47 -23.26 -8.47
CA THR A 174 6.46 -24.08 -7.77
C THR A 174 7.66 -24.27 -8.68
N VAL A 175 8.85 -24.06 -8.13
CA VAL A 175 10.11 -24.30 -8.81
C VAL A 175 10.84 -25.43 -8.09
N SER A 176 11.33 -26.40 -8.86
CA SER A 176 12.09 -27.55 -8.39
C SER A 176 13.43 -27.60 -9.10
N GLU A 177 14.52 -27.44 -8.36
CA GLU A 177 15.88 -27.38 -8.89
C GLU A 177 16.77 -28.44 -8.25
N LYS A 178 17.49 -29.20 -9.07
CA LYS A 178 18.51 -30.13 -8.60
C LYS A 178 19.85 -29.41 -8.49
N VAL A 179 20.44 -29.44 -7.30
CA VAL A 179 21.67 -28.70 -7.03
C VAL A 179 22.72 -29.60 -6.39
N SER A 180 23.98 -29.35 -6.75
CA SER A 180 25.15 -29.98 -6.13
C SER A 180 26.02 -28.89 -5.51
N LEU A 181 26.29 -28.99 -4.21
CA LEU A 181 27.11 -28.03 -3.47
C LEU A 181 28.28 -28.73 -2.79
N THR A 182 29.42 -28.06 -2.84
CA THR A 182 30.64 -28.48 -2.15
C THR A 182 30.73 -27.74 -0.82
N LEU A 183 30.50 -28.44 0.30
CA LEU A 183 30.39 -27.87 1.63
C LEU A 183 31.30 -28.58 2.63
N GLU A 184 31.88 -27.83 3.57
CA GLU A 184 32.42 -28.36 4.82
C GLU A 184 31.26 -28.80 5.73
N GLU A 185 31.26 -30.06 6.15
CA GLU A 185 30.20 -30.61 7.00
C GLU A 185 30.23 -30.03 8.41
N VAL A 186 29.08 -29.66 8.96
CA VAL A 186 28.96 -29.31 10.39
C VAL A 186 28.99 -30.60 11.20
N ASN A 187 30.11 -30.84 11.90
CA ASN A 187 30.31 -32.01 12.75
C ASN A 187 29.58 -31.90 14.09
N GLN A 188 29.49 -30.69 14.63
CA GLN A 188 28.88 -30.44 15.93
C GLN A 188 28.20 -29.07 15.95
N GLU A 189 26.97 -29.06 16.45
CA GLU A 189 26.20 -27.87 16.77
C GLU A 189 26.01 -27.81 18.30
N GLN A 190 26.44 -26.72 18.92
CA GLN A 190 26.24 -26.50 20.35
C GLN A 190 25.48 -25.19 20.58
N VAL A 191 24.35 -25.25 21.28
CA VAL A 191 23.64 -24.05 21.74
C VAL A 191 24.46 -23.40 22.87
N LYS A 192 24.96 -22.18 22.63
CA LYS A 192 25.68 -21.38 23.62
C LYS A 192 24.73 -20.58 24.51
N THR A 193 23.75 -19.91 23.90
CA THR A 193 22.82 -19.04 24.61
C THR A 193 21.44 -19.07 23.97
N ILE A 194 20.41 -18.93 24.82
CA ILE A 194 19.03 -18.68 24.42
C ILE A 194 18.55 -17.47 25.22
N VAL A 195 18.05 -16.46 24.52
CA VAL A 195 17.51 -15.23 25.11
C VAL A 195 16.12 -15.01 24.54
N THR A 196 15.17 -14.69 25.42
CA THR A 196 13.85 -14.22 25.02
C THR A 196 13.75 -12.74 25.34
N GLY A 197 13.12 -11.98 24.44
CA GLY A 197 12.92 -10.55 24.62
C GLY A 197 11.53 -10.13 24.16
N LYS A 198 11.18 -8.86 24.41
CA LYS A 198 9.93 -8.27 23.97
C LYS A 198 10.18 -7.24 22.88
N SER A 199 9.27 -7.13 21.92
CA SER A 199 9.28 -6.09 20.90
C SER A 199 7.87 -5.57 20.68
N VAL A 200 7.74 -4.31 20.28
CA VAL A 200 6.45 -3.68 20.02
C VAL A 200 6.22 -3.60 18.53
N VAL A 201 5.15 -4.22 18.05
CA VAL A 201 4.73 -4.11 16.66
C VAL A 201 3.61 -3.09 16.57
N GLN A 202 3.84 -2.04 15.79
CA GLN A 202 2.84 -1.03 15.48
C GLN A 202 2.26 -1.28 14.09
N PHE A 203 0.94 -1.17 13.95
CA PHE A 203 0.26 -1.24 12.67
C PHE A 203 -0.64 -0.02 12.49
N ASN A 204 -0.59 0.56 11.30
CA ASN A 204 -1.32 1.76 10.91
C ASN A 204 -1.44 1.75 9.39
N VAL A 205 -2.67 1.78 8.88
CA VAL A 205 -2.91 1.93 7.44
C VAL A 205 -2.36 3.29 6.98
N PRO A 206 -1.43 3.33 6.01
CA PRO A 206 -0.88 4.58 5.50
C PRO A 206 -1.95 5.55 5.02
N ARG A 207 -1.71 6.85 5.20
CA ARG A 207 -2.55 7.88 4.58
C ARG A 207 -2.02 8.18 3.18
N ARG A 208 -2.89 8.09 2.17
CA ARG A 208 -2.53 8.32 0.76
C ARG A 208 -1.80 9.64 0.54
N TYR A 209 -0.77 9.60 -0.29
CA TYR A 209 0.01 10.78 -0.68
C TYR A 209 0.57 11.61 0.48
N THR A 210 0.72 11.00 1.66
CA THR A 210 1.39 11.63 2.82
C THR A 210 2.72 10.95 3.09
N PRO A 211 3.74 11.67 3.59
CA PRO A 211 4.99 11.05 4.02
C PRO A 211 4.74 10.04 5.16
N ILE A 212 5.50 8.95 5.13
CA ILE A 212 5.49 7.92 6.17
C ILE A 212 6.77 8.05 7.00
N PHE A 213 6.63 7.89 8.31
CA PHE A 213 7.75 7.73 9.23
C PHE A 213 8.05 6.23 9.42
N PHE A 214 9.29 5.87 9.19
CA PHE A 214 9.81 4.52 9.37
C PHE A 214 10.63 4.44 10.65
N ASN A 215 10.50 3.33 11.36
CA ASN A 215 11.29 3.02 12.55
C ASN A 215 11.41 1.50 12.67
N THR A 216 12.61 1.01 12.93
CA THR A 216 12.84 -0.35 13.37
C THR A 216 13.87 -0.40 14.49
N GLU A 217 13.73 -1.40 15.37
CA GLU A 217 14.68 -1.67 16.44
C GLU A 217 15.47 -2.95 16.12
N PHE A 218 16.80 -2.85 16.17
CA PHE A 218 17.70 -3.99 16.07
C PHE A 218 18.70 -4.01 17.22
N ASN A 219 18.67 -5.08 18.02
CA ASN A 219 19.56 -5.29 19.17
C ASN A 219 19.66 -4.04 20.11
N GLY A 220 18.52 -3.39 20.40
CA GLY A 220 18.45 -2.23 21.28
C GLY A 220 18.86 -0.90 20.64
N THR A 221 19.16 -0.87 19.34
CA THR A 221 19.40 0.37 18.59
C THR A 221 18.29 0.61 17.59
N TYR A 222 17.87 1.87 17.45
CA TYR A 222 16.80 2.28 16.55
C TYR A 222 17.36 2.87 15.26
N SER A 223 16.79 2.49 14.13
CA SER A 223 16.98 3.14 12.83
C SER A 223 15.66 3.78 12.43
N ASN A 224 15.71 5.08 12.12
CA ASN A 224 14.53 5.86 11.77
C ASN A 224 14.75 6.58 10.44
N SER A 225 13.68 6.74 9.67
CA SER A 225 13.71 7.50 8.42
C SER A 225 12.34 8.11 8.13
N THR A 226 12.28 9.09 7.24
CA THR A 226 11.03 9.62 6.72
C THR A 226 11.07 9.48 5.21
N SER A 227 9.98 9.03 4.60
CA SER A 227 9.90 8.91 3.15
C SER A 227 10.08 10.28 2.48
N HIS A 228 10.94 10.37 1.47
CA HIS A 228 11.17 11.60 0.70
C HIS A 228 10.11 11.84 -0.39
N GLY A 229 9.14 10.93 -0.54
CA GLY A 229 8.09 10.98 -1.54
C GLY A 229 7.37 9.64 -1.65
N TYR A 230 6.62 9.48 -2.74
CA TYR A 230 5.93 8.24 -3.07
C TYR A 230 5.94 8.01 -4.59
N ILE A 231 5.77 6.76 -4.98
CA ILE A 231 5.65 6.32 -6.36
C ILE A 231 4.27 5.69 -6.53
N ALA A 232 3.49 6.18 -7.49
CA ALA A 232 2.23 5.55 -7.88
C ALA A 232 2.49 4.56 -9.02
N THR A 233 2.20 3.29 -8.78
CA THR A 233 2.52 2.19 -9.71
C THR A 233 1.45 1.09 -9.65
N MET A 234 1.67 -0.01 -10.39
CA MET A 234 0.99 -1.28 -10.20
C MET A 234 1.91 -2.24 -9.45
N ALA A 235 1.39 -2.96 -8.47
CA ALA A 235 2.12 -3.97 -7.71
C ALA A 235 1.26 -5.20 -7.42
N TYR A 236 1.88 -6.36 -7.27
CA TYR A 236 1.19 -7.63 -7.07
C TYR A 236 0.76 -7.80 -5.62
N PHE A 237 -0.53 -8.01 -5.38
CA PHE A 237 -1.07 -8.24 -4.04
C PHE A 237 -2.25 -9.20 -4.10
N ASN A 238 -2.20 -10.24 -3.28
CA ASN A 238 -3.28 -11.20 -3.10
C ASN A 238 -3.86 -11.75 -4.41
N GLY A 239 -2.99 -12.16 -5.34
CA GLY A 239 -3.39 -12.83 -6.59
C GLY A 239 -3.55 -11.92 -7.82
N SER A 240 -3.40 -10.61 -7.69
CA SER A 240 -3.58 -9.67 -8.82
C SER A 240 -2.60 -8.51 -8.79
N LEU A 241 -2.26 -7.98 -9.95
CA LEU A 241 -1.66 -6.65 -10.07
C LEU A 241 -2.72 -5.60 -9.78
N THR A 242 -2.40 -4.66 -8.90
CA THR A 242 -3.33 -3.63 -8.45
C THR A 242 -2.61 -2.29 -8.28
N PRO A 243 -3.30 -1.14 -8.44
CA PRO A 243 -2.71 0.16 -8.17
C PRO A 243 -2.15 0.22 -6.74
N ALA A 244 -0.97 0.81 -6.61
CA ALA A 244 -0.25 0.89 -5.35
C ALA A 244 0.50 2.22 -5.21
N LEU A 245 0.64 2.67 -3.96
CA LEU A 245 1.57 3.73 -3.58
C LEU A 245 2.76 3.10 -2.85
N VAL A 246 3.97 3.41 -3.28
CA VAL A 246 5.22 2.92 -2.71
C VAL A 246 5.96 4.08 -2.06
N TRP A 247 6.35 3.93 -0.80
CA TRP A 247 7.22 4.84 -0.07
C TRP A 247 8.52 4.13 0.26
N LYS A 248 9.64 4.78 0.00
CA LYS A 248 10.97 4.30 0.36
C LYS A 248 11.66 5.26 1.33
N GLY A 249 12.55 4.72 2.15
CA GLY A 249 13.40 5.49 3.06
C GLY A 249 14.69 4.73 3.35
N GLU A 250 15.72 5.48 3.71
CA GLU A 250 17.02 4.95 4.12
C GLU A 250 17.30 5.46 5.53
N GLY A 251 17.84 4.59 6.38
CA GLY A 251 18.21 4.92 7.75
C GLY A 251 19.52 4.27 8.12
N ILE A 252 20.09 4.75 9.22
CA ILE A 252 21.35 4.24 9.76
C ILE A 252 21.15 3.96 11.23
N ALA A 253 21.58 2.78 11.67
CA ALA A 253 21.75 2.49 13.09
C ALA A 253 23.17 1.99 13.37
N LEU A 254 23.63 2.24 14.59
CA LEU A 254 24.84 1.61 15.08
C LEU A 254 24.51 0.16 15.44
N GLY A 255 25.17 -0.80 14.80
CA GLY A 255 25.13 -2.18 15.28
C GLY A 255 25.70 -2.21 16.69
N GLY A 256 25.08 -2.96 17.60
CA GLY A 256 25.59 -3.14 18.97
C GLY A 256 26.97 -3.81 19.00
N PHE A 257 27.04 -5.11 19.35
CA PHE A 257 28.30 -5.87 19.47
C PHE A 257 29.19 -5.83 18.21
N LEU A 258 28.59 -5.54 17.05
CA LEU A 258 29.25 -5.26 15.79
C LEU A 258 29.53 -3.75 15.71
N ARG A 259 30.75 -3.33 16.07
CA ARG A 259 31.23 -1.93 15.94
C ARG A 259 31.24 -1.47 14.47
N GLY A 260 30.07 -1.25 13.90
CA GLY A 260 29.86 -0.89 12.50
C GLY A 260 28.51 -0.23 12.28
N GLN A 261 28.46 0.62 11.26
CA GLN A 261 27.24 1.25 10.79
C GLN A 261 26.41 0.21 10.03
N MET A 262 25.13 0.05 10.38
CA MET A 262 24.17 -0.74 9.61
C MET A 262 23.28 0.21 8.84
N GLU A 263 23.22 0.01 7.53
CA GLU A 263 22.32 0.73 6.63
C GLU A 263 21.00 -0.04 6.55
N PHE A 264 19.91 0.68 6.77
CA PHE A 264 18.56 0.16 6.73
C PHE A 264 17.84 0.72 5.51
N ASN A 265 17.23 -0.16 4.73
CA ASN A 265 16.28 0.21 3.70
C ASN A 265 14.87 -0.03 4.23
N PHE A 266 13.98 0.91 3.99
CA PHE A 266 12.58 0.83 4.34
C PHE A 266 11.74 0.94 3.08
N GLU A 267 10.76 0.06 2.95
CA GLU A 267 9.74 0.13 1.92
C GLU A 267 8.36 -0.07 2.55
N THR A 268 7.39 0.75 2.15
CA THR A 268 5.98 0.49 2.41
C THR A 268 5.22 0.57 1.11
N ILE A 269 4.36 -0.41 0.84
CA ILE A 269 3.51 -0.47 -0.34
C ILE A 269 2.05 -0.56 0.13
N GLU A 270 1.23 0.43 -0.19
CA GLU A 270 -0.22 0.39 0.05
C GLU A 270 -0.94 0.02 -1.25
N PHE A 271 -1.90 -0.91 -1.17
CA PHE A 271 -2.59 -1.47 -2.32
C PHE A 271 -4.07 -1.08 -2.32
N TYR A 272 -4.63 -0.83 -3.50
CA TYR A 272 -6.02 -0.37 -3.63
C TYR A 272 -6.89 -1.32 -4.45
N GLY A 273 -8.12 -1.54 -4.02
CA GLY A 273 -9.12 -2.40 -4.64
C GLY A 273 -10.24 -1.62 -5.32
N VAL A 274 -11.39 -2.26 -5.49
CA VAL A 274 -12.57 -1.66 -6.13
C VAL A 274 -12.93 -0.32 -5.47
N ASN A 275 -13.29 0.66 -6.29
CA ASN A 275 -13.57 2.03 -5.90
C ASN A 275 -12.39 2.77 -5.23
N GLY A 276 -11.18 2.23 -5.39
CA GLY A 276 -10.03 2.71 -4.66
C GLY A 276 -10.25 2.57 -3.16
N THR A 277 -10.73 1.44 -2.65
CA THR A 277 -10.67 1.11 -1.22
C THR A 277 -9.30 0.52 -0.88
N VAL A 278 -8.81 0.66 0.34
CA VAL A 278 -7.53 0.02 0.71
C VAL A 278 -7.70 -1.50 0.80
N LEU A 279 -6.84 -2.27 0.13
CA LEU A 279 -6.79 -3.73 0.22
C LEU A 279 -5.92 -4.19 1.40
N GLY A 280 -4.93 -3.40 1.72
CA GLY A 280 -3.86 -3.78 2.63
C GLY A 280 -2.59 -2.99 2.34
N TYR A 281 -1.56 -3.30 3.11
CA TYR A 281 -0.22 -2.79 2.84
C TYR A 281 0.84 -3.80 3.25
N VAL A 282 2.02 -3.67 2.64
CA VAL A 282 3.24 -4.37 3.01
C VAL A 282 4.22 -3.32 3.52
N HIS A 283 4.90 -3.60 4.62
CA HIS A 283 6.04 -2.84 5.09
C HIS A 283 7.22 -3.76 5.28
N GLU A 284 8.36 -3.38 4.73
CA GLU A 284 9.63 -4.07 4.87
C GLU A 284 10.68 -3.11 5.44
N SER A 285 11.46 -3.61 6.38
CA SER A 285 12.71 -2.98 6.81
C SER A 285 13.81 -4.01 6.69
N THR A 286 14.86 -3.71 5.94
CA THR A 286 15.96 -4.65 5.69
C THR A 286 17.29 -3.99 6.02
N ALA A 287 18.23 -4.78 6.51
CA ALA A 287 19.61 -4.34 6.68
C ALA A 287 20.55 -5.51 6.44
N ASN A 288 21.70 -5.21 5.86
CA ASN A 288 22.81 -6.13 5.76
C ASN A 288 24.07 -5.48 6.35
N SER A 289 25.02 -6.30 6.77
CA SER A 289 26.29 -5.80 7.30
C SER A 289 27.38 -6.81 7.08
N THR A 290 28.53 -6.32 6.62
CA THR A 290 29.76 -7.12 6.57
C THR A 290 30.85 -6.36 7.31
N VAL A 291 31.37 -6.97 8.37
CA VAL A 291 32.47 -6.39 9.17
C VAL A 291 33.64 -7.36 9.11
N MET A 292 34.83 -6.83 8.79
CA MET A 292 36.07 -7.58 8.84
C MET A 292 37.10 -6.78 9.63
N LEU A 293 37.70 -7.42 10.64
CA LEU A 293 38.73 -6.85 11.48
C LEU A 293 39.89 -7.83 11.56
N THR A 294 41.11 -7.36 11.34
CA THR A 294 42.33 -8.17 11.52
C THR A 294 43.22 -7.49 12.55
N LEU A 295 43.62 -8.23 13.58
CA LEU A 295 44.55 -7.77 14.61
C LEU A 295 45.67 -8.79 14.78
N GLY A 296 46.83 -8.49 14.19
CA GLY A 296 47.95 -9.43 14.14
C GLY A 296 47.59 -10.69 13.35
N LYS A 297 47.66 -11.86 13.99
CA LYS A 297 47.31 -13.15 13.38
C LYS A 297 45.86 -13.58 13.63
N ILE A 298 45.07 -12.77 14.33
CA ILE A 298 43.65 -13.04 14.58
C ILE A 298 42.83 -12.23 13.58
N SER A 299 41.96 -12.90 12.83
CA SER A 299 40.96 -12.26 11.99
C SER A 299 39.57 -12.55 12.50
N VAL A 300 38.70 -11.55 12.41
CA VAL A 300 37.31 -11.62 12.82
C VAL A 300 36.48 -11.11 11.66
N SER A 301 35.55 -11.92 11.17
CA SER A 301 34.58 -11.52 10.17
C SER A 301 33.16 -11.75 10.68
N SER A 302 32.23 -10.89 10.27
CA SER A 302 30.81 -11.01 10.63
C SER A 302 29.94 -10.65 9.44
N PHE A 303 29.02 -11.54 9.11
CA PHE A 303 28.02 -11.34 8.06
C PHE A 303 26.64 -11.30 8.71
N GLY A 304 26.04 -10.11 8.74
CA GLY A 304 24.76 -9.84 9.36
C GLY A 304 23.66 -9.60 8.33
N TYR A 305 22.49 -10.17 8.58
CA TYR A 305 21.24 -9.81 7.91
C TYR A 305 20.15 -9.55 8.94
N PHE A 306 19.28 -8.60 8.61
CA PHE A 306 18.09 -8.29 9.36
C PHE A 306 16.97 -8.00 8.37
N SER A 307 15.77 -8.49 8.68
CA SER A 307 14.57 -8.07 7.99
C SER A 307 13.37 -8.12 8.93
N GLU A 308 12.52 -7.13 8.80
CA GLU A 308 11.17 -7.06 9.36
C GLU A 308 10.20 -6.94 8.20
N VAL A 309 9.20 -7.83 8.13
CA VAL A 309 8.13 -7.82 7.14
C VAL A 309 6.80 -7.75 7.88
N LYS A 310 5.95 -6.81 7.48
CA LYS A 310 4.59 -6.62 8.00
C LYS A 310 3.62 -6.58 6.85
N ILE A 311 2.77 -7.59 6.76
CA ILE A 311 1.74 -7.74 5.73
C ILE A 311 0.39 -7.55 6.40
N ILE A 312 -0.35 -6.52 5.98
CA ILE A 312 -1.70 -6.24 6.47
C ILE A 312 -2.68 -6.43 5.33
N THR A 313 -3.72 -7.20 5.57
CA THR A 313 -4.84 -7.38 4.63
C THR A 313 -6.14 -6.91 5.28
N ILE A 314 -6.94 -6.16 4.53
CA ILE A 314 -8.23 -5.65 4.99
C ILE A 314 -9.33 -6.64 4.57
N ASN A 315 -10.08 -7.14 5.55
CA ASN A 315 -11.14 -8.11 5.31
C ASN A 315 -12.31 -7.49 4.54
N GLY A 316 -12.88 -8.27 3.62
CA GLY A 316 -14.05 -7.85 2.84
C GLY A 316 -13.73 -7.03 1.59
N VAL A 317 -12.47 -6.64 1.40
CA VAL A 317 -12.02 -5.94 0.19
C VAL A 317 -11.33 -6.92 -0.75
N LYS A 318 -11.70 -6.93 -2.03
CA LYS A 318 -11.13 -7.82 -3.04
C LYS A 318 -10.42 -7.04 -4.15
N PRO A 319 -9.27 -7.54 -4.65
CA PRO A 319 -8.66 -6.98 -5.84
C PRO A 319 -9.55 -7.25 -7.06
N ILE A 320 -9.37 -6.44 -8.11
CA ILE A 320 -9.90 -6.77 -9.44
C ILE A 320 -8.78 -7.17 -10.36
N LYS A 321 -9.05 -8.13 -11.23
CA LYS A 321 -8.20 -8.40 -12.39
C LYS A 321 -8.37 -7.26 -13.38
N ALA A 322 -7.38 -6.38 -13.42
CA ALA A 322 -7.33 -5.28 -14.37
C ALA A 322 -7.15 -5.81 -15.79
N GLU A 323 -7.91 -5.27 -16.73
CA GLU A 323 -7.75 -5.50 -18.17
C GLU A 323 -7.03 -4.33 -18.85
N PHE A 324 -7.17 -3.13 -18.29
CA PHE A 324 -6.50 -1.92 -18.76
C PHE A 324 -6.04 -1.06 -17.59
N VAL A 325 -4.95 -0.33 -17.82
CA VAL A 325 -4.29 0.55 -16.86
C VAL A 325 -4.00 1.89 -17.52
N ALA A 326 -4.28 2.99 -16.84
CA ALA A 326 -3.93 4.33 -17.30
C ALA A 326 -3.39 5.20 -16.15
N HIS A 327 -2.72 6.28 -16.54
CA HIS A 327 -2.08 7.21 -15.62
C HIS A 327 -2.64 8.60 -15.81
N THR A 328 -2.84 9.33 -14.72
CA THR A 328 -3.27 10.72 -14.75
C THR A 328 -2.67 11.51 -13.59
N TYR A 329 -2.92 12.82 -13.55
CA TYR A 329 -2.51 13.68 -12.44
C TYR A 329 -3.68 14.42 -11.83
N ILE A 330 -3.76 14.48 -10.50
CA ILE A 330 -4.71 15.30 -9.75
C ILE A 330 -3.91 16.27 -8.89
N ASN A 331 -3.97 17.57 -9.20
CA ASN A 331 -3.19 18.60 -8.50
C ASN A 331 -1.67 18.27 -8.40
N GLY A 332 -1.08 17.81 -9.52
CA GLY A 332 0.33 17.40 -9.58
C GLY A 332 0.64 16.01 -8.99
N LEU A 333 -0.31 15.37 -8.30
CA LEU A 333 -0.15 14.03 -7.75
C LEU A 333 -0.34 12.96 -8.84
N PRO A 334 0.59 12.01 -9.01
CA PRO A 334 0.45 10.93 -9.97
C PRO A 334 -0.60 9.93 -9.49
N VAL A 335 -1.51 9.55 -10.38
CA VAL A 335 -2.61 8.63 -10.11
C VAL A 335 -2.58 7.48 -11.10
N VAL A 336 -2.59 6.26 -10.58
CA VAL A 336 -2.77 5.05 -11.39
C VAL A 336 -4.23 4.63 -11.29
N ILE A 337 -4.80 4.27 -12.43
CA ILE A 337 -6.19 3.82 -12.55
C ILE A 337 -6.15 2.51 -13.31
N ALA A 338 -6.76 1.47 -12.77
CA ALA A 338 -6.90 0.21 -13.46
C ALA A 338 -8.38 -0.21 -13.46
N GLY A 339 -8.84 -0.81 -14.55
CA GLY A 339 -10.23 -1.18 -14.70
C GLY A 339 -10.43 -2.41 -15.55
N ASN A 340 -11.70 -2.81 -15.70
CA ASN A 340 -12.09 -3.91 -16.56
C ASN A 340 -13.37 -3.60 -17.34
N SER A 341 -13.65 -4.44 -18.34
CA SER A 341 -14.87 -4.43 -19.16
C SER A 341 -16.17 -4.53 -18.34
N SER A 342 -16.08 -5.01 -17.09
CA SER A 342 -17.19 -5.04 -16.13
C SER A 342 -17.49 -3.68 -15.49
N GLY A 343 -16.72 -2.63 -15.81
CA GLY A 343 -16.97 -1.27 -15.35
C GLY A 343 -16.43 -0.97 -13.97
N ASN A 344 -15.72 -1.92 -13.36
CA ASN A 344 -15.07 -1.74 -12.07
C ASN A 344 -13.77 -0.99 -12.26
N ILE A 345 -13.49 -0.07 -11.34
CA ILE A 345 -12.24 0.70 -11.29
C ILE A 345 -11.59 0.51 -9.93
N THR A 346 -10.27 0.32 -9.94
CA THR A 346 -9.38 0.52 -8.80
C THR A 346 -8.44 1.68 -9.11
N SER A 347 -8.05 2.43 -8.08
CA SER A 347 -7.14 3.56 -8.25
C SER A 347 -6.39 3.89 -6.96
N THR A 348 -5.21 4.48 -7.11
CA THR A 348 -4.51 5.17 -6.01
C THR A 348 -5.25 6.42 -5.54
N ALA A 349 -6.21 6.95 -6.31
CA ALA A 349 -7.18 7.95 -5.86
C ALA A 349 -8.47 7.30 -5.31
N ASN A 350 -9.24 8.03 -4.51
CA ASN A 350 -10.58 7.55 -4.13
C ASN A 350 -11.50 7.63 -5.34
N VAL A 351 -12.31 6.61 -5.59
CA VAL A 351 -13.27 6.61 -6.69
C VAL A 351 -14.66 6.86 -6.12
N MET A 352 -15.22 8.02 -6.44
CA MET A 352 -16.56 8.39 -5.98
C MET A 352 -17.65 7.78 -6.85
N LEU A 353 -17.35 7.58 -8.13
CA LEU A 353 -18.26 7.01 -9.11
C LEU A 353 -17.46 6.37 -10.24
N SER A 354 -17.94 5.22 -10.71
CA SER A 354 -17.50 4.62 -11.96
C SER A 354 -18.70 4.24 -12.82
N HIS A 355 -18.58 4.41 -14.14
CA HIS A 355 -19.63 4.03 -15.08
C HIS A 355 -19.04 3.58 -16.42
N LYS A 356 -19.55 2.50 -17.00
CA LYS A 356 -19.14 2.04 -18.34
C LYS A 356 -19.57 3.06 -19.38
N VAL A 357 -18.68 3.41 -20.31
CA VAL A 357 -18.98 4.32 -21.41
C VAL A 357 -18.38 3.78 -22.71
N VAL A 358 -18.82 4.31 -23.84
CA VAL A 358 -18.24 4.05 -25.16
C VAL A 358 -17.61 5.33 -25.68
N VAL A 359 -16.32 5.27 -25.96
CA VAL A 359 -15.50 6.37 -26.49
C VAL A 359 -14.99 5.95 -27.86
N ASN A 360 -15.41 6.63 -28.93
CA ASN A 360 -14.97 6.31 -30.30
C ASN A 360 -15.08 4.80 -30.64
N SER A 361 -16.22 4.20 -30.32
CA SER A 361 -16.50 2.76 -30.50
C SER A 361 -15.65 1.81 -29.66
N THR A 362 -14.85 2.32 -28.71
CA THR A 362 -14.06 1.54 -27.76
C THR A 362 -14.71 1.58 -26.39
N LEU A 363 -14.75 0.45 -25.67
CA LEU A 363 -15.24 0.44 -24.30
C LEU A 363 -14.27 1.20 -23.39
N GLY A 364 -14.85 1.96 -22.47
CA GLY A 364 -14.14 2.68 -21.44
C GLY A 364 -14.95 2.75 -20.16
N VAL A 365 -14.35 3.37 -19.15
CA VAL A 365 -14.98 3.61 -17.86
C VAL A 365 -14.74 5.05 -17.46
N LEU A 366 -15.84 5.78 -17.31
CA LEU A 366 -15.86 7.10 -16.70
C LEU A 366 -15.63 6.95 -15.19
N ALA A 367 -14.67 7.68 -14.64
CA ALA A 367 -14.31 7.63 -13.24
C ALA A 367 -14.25 9.04 -12.64
N TYR A 368 -14.92 9.23 -11.51
CA TYR A 368 -14.83 10.41 -10.67
C TYR A 368 -13.84 10.13 -9.57
N LEU A 369 -12.67 10.74 -9.67
CA LEU A 369 -11.55 10.54 -8.77
C LEU A 369 -11.43 11.72 -7.81
N ASN A 370 -11.06 11.44 -6.57
CA ASN A 370 -10.84 12.45 -5.55
C ASN A 370 -9.57 12.18 -4.75
N ILE A 371 -8.75 13.22 -4.59
CA ILE A 371 -7.66 13.27 -3.62
C ILE A 371 -7.75 14.60 -2.87
N ASN A 372 -7.77 14.56 -1.53
CA ASN A 372 -7.79 15.75 -0.68
C ASN A 372 -8.83 16.80 -1.11
N SER A 373 -10.07 16.35 -1.38
CA SER A 373 -11.20 17.18 -1.84
C SER A 373 -11.07 17.76 -3.25
N THR A 374 -10.00 17.46 -3.98
CA THR A 374 -9.87 17.81 -5.40
C THR A 374 -10.45 16.71 -6.26
N VAL A 375 -11.54 17.01 -6.94
CA VAL A 375 -12.20 16.08 -7.86
C VAL A 375 -11.64 16.22 -9.27
N LYS A 376 -11.37 15.09 -9.91
CA LYS A 376 -11.05 14.99 -11.33
C LYS A 376 -11.92 13.93 -11.98
N VAL A 377 -12.50 14.27 -13.12
CA VAL A 377 -13.25 13.30 -13.94
C VAL A 377 -12.39 12.90 -15.12
N VAL A 378 -12.27 11.59 -15.31
CA VAL A 378 -11.51 11.00 -16.41
C VAL A 378 -12.30 9.86 -17.03
N VAL A 379 -12.04 9.57 -18.28
CA VAL A 379 -12.45 8.31 -18.90
C VAL A 379 -11.20 7.49 -19.19
N VAL A 380 -11.21 6.24 -18.75
CA VAL A 380 -10.14 5.27 -19.00
C VAL A 380 -10.62 4.29 -20.05
N THR A 381 -9.81 4.06 -21.07
CA THR A 381 -10.16 3.23 -22.24
C THR A 381 -9.39 1.92 -22.25
N GLN A 382 -9.91 0.91 -22.95
CA GLN A 382 -9.22 -0.37 -23.14
C GLN A 382 -7.85 -0.26 -23.83
N THR A 383 -7.54 0.87 -24.48
CA THR A 383 -6.22 1.15 -25.07
C THR A 383 -5.22 1.72 -24.06
N ASN A 384 -5.41 1.49 -22.75
CA ASN A 384 -4.55 1.98 -21.68
C ASN A 384 -4.37 3.50 -21.65
N SER A 385 -5.36 4.23 -22.18
CA SER A 385 -5.34 5.70 -22.28
C SER A 385 -6.38 6.31 -21.36
N SER A 386 -6.05 7.44 -20.74
CA SER A 386 -7.00 8.26 -19.98
C SER A 386 -7.19 9.63 -20.63
N TYR A 387 -8.44 10.09 -20.70
CA TYR A 387 -8.78 11.43 -21.18
C TYR A 387 -9.43 12.24 -20.05
N ASN A 388 -9.05 13.51 -19.95
CA ASN A 388 -9.71 14.43 -19.03
C ASN A 388 -11.13 14.70 -19.51
N VAL A 389 -12.08 14.69 -18.58
CA VAL A 389 -13.49 14.96 -18.85
C VAL A 389 -13.88 16.27 -18.18
N THR A 390 -14.38 17.21 -18.96
CA THR A 390 -14.83 18.50 -18.44
C THR A 390 -16.24 18.39 -17.87
N LEU A 391 -16.41 18.80 -16.63
CA LEU A 391 -17.73 18.96 -16.03
C LEU A 391 -18.37 20.25 -16.55
N VAL A 392 -19.51 20.11 -17.24
CA VAL A 392 -20.20 21.24 -17.87
C VAL A 392 -21.56 21.41 -17.21
N LYS A 393 -21.91 22.67 -16.92
CA LYS A 393 -23.25 23.05 -16.48
C LYS A 393 -24.08 23.40 -17.72
N PRO A 394 -25.27 22.81 -17.91
CA PRO A 394 -26.16 23.24 -18.98
C PRO A 394 -26.46 24.74 -18.86
N GLU A 395 -26.35 25.47 -19.98
CA GLU A 395 -26.63 26.90 -20.03
C GLU A 395 -28.14 27.15 -19.93
N LYS A 396 -28.92 26.29 -20.56
CA LYS A 396 -30.37 26.40 -20.68
C LYS A 396 -30.98 25.01 -20.79
N ILE A 397 -32.10 24.80 -20.09
CA ILE A 397 -32.92 23.58 -20.19
C ILE A 397 -34.36 24.03 -20.43
N VAL A 398 -34.98 23.59 -21.53
CA VAL A 398 -36.38 23.91 -21.88
C VAL A 398 -37.16 22.65 -22.22
N MET A 399 -38.47 22.71 -22.03
CA MET A 399 -39.36 21.63 -22.43
C MET A 399 -39.64 21.73 -23.93
N ALA A 400 -39.48 20.61 -24.64
CA ALA A 400 -39.70 20.52 -26.08
C ALA A 400 -40.33 19.17 -26.43
N ASN A 401 -40.87 19.06 -27.65
CA ASN A 401 -41.30 17.79 -28.21
C ASN A 401 -40.37 17.41 -29.35
N ILE A 402 -39.87 16.17 -29.33
CA ILE A 402 -39.07 15.62 -30.43
C ILE A 402 -39.84 14.50 -31.12
N THR A 403 -39.62 14.34 -32.41
CA THR A 403 -40.15 13.20 -33.18
C THR A 403 -39.01 12.25 -33.49
N VAL A 404 -39.11 11.01 -33.01
CA VAL A 404 -38.13 9.94 -33.26
C VAL A 404 -38.87 8.75 -33.83
N ASN A 405 -38.44 8.26 -35.00
CA ASN A 405 -39.07 7.14 -35.71
C ASN A 405 -40.60 7.30 -35.88
N GLY A 406 -41.06 8.53 -36.19
CA GLY A 406 -42.48 8.83 -36.40
C GLY A 406 -43.32 8.95 -35.12
N LYS A 407 -42.73 8.82 -33.93
CA LYS A 407 -43.42 9.01 -32.65
C LYS A 407 -42.92 10.26 -31.94
N THR A 408 -43.86 11.06 -31.43
CA THR A 408 -43.57 12.27 -30.66
C THR A 408 -43.35 11.92 -29.19
N TYR A 409 -42.28 12.45 -28.61
CA TYR A 409 -41.91 12.28 -27.21
C TYR A 409 -41.77 13.65 -26.54
N LEU A 410 -42.21 13.74 -25.28
CA LEU A 410 -41.89 14.88 -24.43
C LEU A 410 -40.40 14.82 -24.10
N SER A 411 -39.70 15.95 -24.15
CA SER A 411 -38.27 16.01 -23.91
C SER A 411 -37.84 17.26 -23.16
N GLN A 412 -36.70 17.17 -22.48
CA GLN A 412 -35.92 18.33 -22.06
C GLN A 412 -34.85 18.59 -23.12
N GLU A 413 -34.92 19.75 -23.77
CA GLU A 413 -33.90 20.29 -24.66
C GLU A 413 -32.86 21.03 -23.84
N VAL A 414 -31.59 20.69 -24.03
CA VAL A 414 -30.47 21.02 -23.16
C VAL A 414 -29.36 21.63 -23.99
N TYR A 415 -29.02 22.88 -23.69
CA TYR A 415 -27.94 23.62 -24.34
C TYR A 415 -26.67 23.51 -23.51
N VAL A 416 -25.59 23.08 -24.15
CA VAL A 416 -24.29 22.86 -23.51
C VAL A 416 -23.23 23.57 -24.33
N ASN A 417 -22.40 24.37 -23.67
CA ASN A 417 -21.29 25.06 -24.29
C ASN A 417 -19.99 24.53 -23.72
N ALA A 418 -19.27 23.77 -24.55
CA ALA A 418 -18.00 23.20 -24.18
C ALA A 418 -17.11 23.01 -25.40
N THR A 419 -15.83 23.30 -25.23
CA THR A 419 -14.80 23.15 -26.26
C THR A 419 -13.94 21.90 -26.06
N SER A 420 -14.11 21.21 -24.94
CA SER A 420 -13.37 19.99 -24.60
C SER A 420 -13.94 18.77 -25.31
N GLN A 421 -13.08 17.90 -25.86
CA GLN A 421 -13.48 16.66 -26.56
C GLN A 421 -14.28 15.65 -25.72
N ASN A 422 -14.27 15.78 -24.40
CA ASN A 422 -15.00 14.90 -23.51
C ASN A 422 -15.69 15.73 -22.43
N ILE A 423 -17.00 15.61 -22.34
CA ILE A 423 -17.79 16.36 -21.37
C ILE A 423 -18.69 15.45 -20.56
N VAL A 424 -19.01 15.90 -19.34
CA VAL A 424 -20.12 15.37 -18.57
C VAL A 424 -20.98 16.51 -18.07
N PHE A 425 -22.30 16.36 -18.25
CA PHE A 425 -23.30 17.23 -17.65
C PHE A 425 -24.41 16.40 -17.00
N ASN A 426 -25.24 17.05 -16.18
CA ASN A 426 -26.39 16.39 -15.58
C ASN A 426 -27.65 17.25 -15.69
N VAL A 427 -28.79 16.58 -15.74
CA VAL A 427 -30.11 17.20 -15.80
C VAL A 427 -31.05 16.49 -14.82
N SER A 428 -31.85 17.26 -14.09
CA SER A 428 -32.89 16.69 -13.22
C SER A 428 -34.01 16.11 -14.07
N VAL A 429 -34.38 14.85 -13.80
CA VAL A 429 -35.44 14.20 -14.58
C VAL A 429 -36.82 14.70 -14.18
N ILE A 430 -37.76 14.56 -15.11
CA ILE A 430 -39.17 14.83 -14.85
C ILE A 430 -39.75 13.63 -14.09
N ASN A 431 -40.26 13.89 -12.88
CA ASN A 431 -40.87 12.86 -12.03
C ASN A 431 -42.00 12.12 -12.78
N ASN A 432 -42.10 10.81 -12.57
CA ASN A 432 -43.13 9.91 -13.11
C ASN A 432 -43.06 9.59 -14.61
N LEU A 433 -41.99 9.99 -15.31
CA LEU A 433 -41.80 9.62 -16.72
C LEU A 433 -40.63 8.66 -16.91
N THR A 434 -40.78 7.67 -17.80
CA THR A 434 -39.72 6.73 -18.14
C THR A 434 -38.81 7.33 -19.22
N LEU A 435 -37.49 7.27 -19.01
CA LEU A 435 -36.50 7.69 -19.99
C LEU A 435 -36.55 6.77 -21.22
N VAL A 436 -36.72 7.37 -22.41
CA VAL A 436 -36.70 6.66 -23.70
C VAL A 436 -35.29 6.66 -24.30
N GLY A 437 -34.57 7.77 -24.14
CA GLY A 437 -33.19 7.89 -24.57
C GLY A 437 -32.69 9.33 -24.54
N VAL A 438 -31.39 9.47 -24.77
CA VAL A 438 -30.73 10.77 -24.96
C VAL A 438 -30.30 10.89 -26.41
N TYR A 439 -30.56 12.04 -27.00
CA TYR A 439 -30.21 12.37 -28.38
C TYR A 439 -29.36 13.63 -28.40
N LYS A 440 -28.44 13.72 -29.35
CA LYS A 440 -27.72 14.96 -29.67
C LYS A 440 -28.07 15.45 -31.05
N LEU A 441 -28.07 16.76 -31.24
CA LEU A 441 -28.24 17.36 -32.55
C LEU A 441 -26.88 17.42 -33.27
N VAL A 442 -26.75 16.70 -34.38
CA VAL A 442 -25.54 16.70 -35.21
C VAL A 442 -25.95 17.05 -36.62
N ASN A 443 -25.44 18.18 -37.14
CA ASN A 443 -25.74 18.66 -38.50
C ASN A 443 -27.26 18.73 -38.80
N GLY A 444 -28.06 19.16 -37.82
CA GLY A 444 -29.52 19.27 -37.95
C GLY A 444 -30.30 17.96 -37.78
N HIS A 445 -29.64 16.83 -37.51
CA HIS A 445 -30.27 15.53 -37.30
C HIS A 445 -30.10 15.03 -35.86
N LEU A 446 -31.15 14.38 -35.33
CA LEU A 446 -31.11 13.75 -34.01
C LEU A 446 -30.37 12.42 -34.08
N ALA A 447 -29.19 12.35 -33.46
CA ALA A 447 -28.43 11.12 -33.29
C ALA A 447 -28.62 10.61 -31.86
N ARG A 448 -29.03 9.35 -31.70
CA ARG A 448 -29.17 8.72 -30.38
C ARG A 448 -27.79 8.48 -29.77
N LEU A 449 -27.59 8.89 -28.52
CA LEU A 449 -26.39 8.53 -27.77
C LEU A 449 -26.38 7.04 -27.43
N ASN A 450 -25.18 6.47 -27.29
CA ASN A 450 -25.04 5.11 -26.82
C ASN A 450 -25.70 4.96 -25.43
N GLY A 451 -26.40 3.85 -25.20
CA GLY A 451 -27.10 3.60 -23.93
C GLY A 451 -26.19 3.54 -22.71
N SER A 452 -24.89 3.29 -22.87
CA SER A 452 -23.89 3.36 -21.81
C SER A 452 -23.36 4.78 -21.56
N ASN A 453 -23.62 5.72 -22.46
CA ASN A 453 -23.11 7.09 -22.32
C ASN A 453 -24.02 7.99 -21.48
N TYR A 454 -25.11 7.46 -20.93
CA TYR A 454 -25.96 8.16 -19.99
C TYR A 454 -26.54 7.22 -18.94
N PHE A 455 -26.70 7.70 -17.71
CA PHE A 455 -27.20 6.88 -16.60
C PHE A 455 -27.90 7.71 -15.54
N MET A 456 -28.74 7.05 -14.75
CA MET A 456 -29.51 7.65 -13.68
C MET A 456 -28.76 7.59 -12.36
N LEU A 457 -28.66 8.73 -11.67
CA LEU A 457 -28.10 8.83 -10.34
C LEU A 457 -28.85 9.90 -9.54
N ASN A 458 -29.42 9.51 -8.39
CA ASN A 458 -30.09 10.42 -7.44
C ASN A 458 -31.12 11.37 -8.10
N GLY A 459 -31.99 10.84 -8.97
CA GLY A 459 -33.02 11.64 -9.66
C GLY A 459 -32.48 12.57 -10.75
N LYS A 460 -31.23 12.39 -11.17
CA LYS A 460 -30.63 13.10 -12.29
C LYS A 460 -30.16 12.10 -13.33
N ILE A 461 -30.24 12.51 -14.59
CA ILE A 461 -29.54 11.84 -15.67
C ILE A 461 -28.18 12.49 -15.85
N ILE A 462 -27.13 11.67 -15.81
CA ILE A 462 -25.75 12.06 -16.10
C ILE A 462 -25.46 11.62 -17.53
N VAL A 463 -24.94 12.54 -18.35
CA VAL A 463 -24.63 12.31 -19.76
C VAL A 463 -23.14 12.55 -19.98
N TYR A 464 -22.48 11.58 -20.61
CA TYR A 464 -21.10 11.64 -21.08
C TYR A 464 -21.09 11.65 -22.61
N ASP A 465 -20.38 12.58 -23.24
CA ASP A 465 -20.27 12.64 -24.69
C ASP A 465 -19.05 13.43 -25.19
N ASP A 466 -18.76 13.29 -26.48
CA ASP A 466 -18.01 14.27 -27.27
C ASP A 466 -18.97 15.41 -27.66
N PRO A 467 -18.71 16.67 -27.25
CA PRO A 467 -19.74 17.71 -27.17
C PRO A 467 -20.43 18.03 -28.51
N ALA A 468 -21.76 17.97 -28.49
CA ALA A 468 -22.63 18.81 -29.30
C ALA A 468 -23.09 20.05 -28.51
N SER A 469 -23.61 21.06 -29.21
CA SER A 469 -24.18 22.26 -28.60
C SER A 469 -25.57 22.02 -27.97
N GLU A 470 -26.27 20.97 -28.40
CA GLU A 470 -27.68 20.76 -28.12
C GLU A 470 -28.03 19.27 -27.97
N TYR A 471 -28.76 18.95 -26.91
CA TYR A 471 -29.18 17.60 -26.54
C TYR A 471 -30.66 17.55 -26.19
N TYR A 472 -31.24 16.36 -26.33
CA TYR A 472 -32.63 16.09 -25.98
C TYR A 472 -32.74 14.86 -25.10
N ILE A 473 -33.35 15.02 -23.94
CA ILE A 473 -33.62 13.94 -22.99
C ILE A 473 -35.09 13.57 -23.14
N ALA A 474 -35.34 12.46 -23.83
CA ALA A 474 -36.69 12.07 -24.24
C ALA A 474 -37.34 11.12 -23.24
N TYR A 475 -38.62 11.36 -22.97
CA TYR A 475 -39.41 10.61 -22.01
C TYR A 475 -40.64 10.00 -22.68
N SER A 476 -41.10 8.86 -22.17
CA SER A 476 -42.40 8.33 -22.53
C SER A 476 -43.47 9.21 -21.90
N THR A 477 -44.49 9.59 -22.65
CA THR A 477 -45.73 10.09 -22.06
C THR A 477 -46.33 8.99 -21.16
N PRO A 478 -46.77 9.31 -19.93
CA PRO A 478 -47.36 8.30 -19.08
C PRO A 478 -48.62 7.80 -19.78
N GLN A 479 -48.73 6.47 -19.91
CA GLN A 479 -49.96 5.84 -20.36
C GLN A 479 -50.96 6.02 -19.21
N GLN A 480 -51.78 7.07 -19.26
CA GLN A 480 -52.92 7.16 -18.35
C GLN A 480 -53.86 6.00 -18.68
N THR A 481 -53.86 4.98 -17.82
CA THR A 481 -54.99 4.07 -17.72
C THR A 481 -56.15 4.91 -17.20
N ILE A 482 -56.98 5.43 -18.10
CA ILE A 482 -58.18 6.16 -17.76
C ILE A 482 -59.19 5.12 -17.25
N THR A 483 -59.24 4.91 -15.94
CA THR A 483 -60.43 4.39 -15.30
C THR A 483 -61.29 5.59 -14.93
N SER A 484 -62.31 5.83 -15.75
CA SER A 484 -63.33 6.84 -15.52
C SER A 484 -64.13 6.50 -14.26
N THR A 485 -63.96 7.26 -13.19
CA THR A 485 -64.99 7.42 -12.17
C THR A 485 -64.98 8.85 -11.64
N THR A 486 -65.97 9.61 -12.12
CA THR A 486 -66.52 10.82 -11.52
C THR A 486 -66.92 10.56 -10.07
N SER A 487 -66.52 11.45 -9.14
CA SER A 487 -67.32 11.84 -7.97
C SER A 487 -66.70 13.07 -7.30
N SER A 488 -67.53 14.08 -7.16
CA SER A 488 -67.28 15.35 -6.50
C SER A 488 -67.21 15.21 -4.97
N SER A 489 -66.50 16.15 -4.34
CA SER A 489 -66.97 16.96 -3.19
C SER A 489 -66.12 16.96 -1.89
N VAL A 490 -66.03 18.20 -1.39
CA VAL A 490 -65.90 18.71 0.00
C VAL A 490 -64.53 18.80 0.68
N ILE A 491 -64.28 20.04 1.09
CA ILE A 491 -63.24 20.60 1.96
C ILE A 491 -63.32 20.01 3.37
N SER A 492 -62.18 19.73 4.00
CA SER A 492 -62.08 19.71 5.47
C SER A 492 -60.69 20.15 5.90
N VAL A 493 -60.67 21.25 6.65
CA VAL A 493 -59.53 21.79 7.39
C VAL A 493 -59.27 20.89 8.59
N THR A 494 -58.00 20.57 8.87
CA THR A 494 -57.60 20.18 10.23
C THR A 494 -56.18 20.63 10.52
N THR A 495 -56.12 21.56 11.46
CA THR A 495 -54.98 22.00 12.28
C THR A 495 -54.38 20.86 13.10
N SER A 496 -53.06 20.83 13.20
CA SER A 496 -52.37 20.24 14.36
C SER A 496 -51.05 20.97 14.66
N THR A 497 -50.98 21.41 15.91
CA THR A 497 -49.97 22.15 16.66
C THR A 497 -48.76 21.28 17.05
N ALA A 498 -47.56 21.86 17.09
CA ALA A 498 -46.42 21.42 17.91
C ALA A 498 -45.40 22.58 18.00
N THR A 499 -45.43 23.37 19.09
CA THR A 499 -44.51 23.35 20.26
C THR A 499 -43.10 23.92 20.02
N THR A 500 -42.88 25.02 20.74
CA THR A 500 -41.66 25.78 21.00
C THR A 500 -40.57 25.01 21.75
N SER A 501 -39.30 25.25 21.41
CA SER A 501 -38.24 25.75 22.33
C SER A 501 -36.83 25.49 21.77
N SER A 502 -36.00 26.54 21.68
CA SER A 502 -34.56 26.46 21.98
C SER A 502 -33.86 27.83 21.88
N MET A 503 -33.37 28.28 23.02
CA MET A 503 -32.10 28.98 23.21
C MET A 503 -31.57 28.44 24.56
N PRO A 504 -30.28 28.10 24.70
CA PRO A 504 -29.33 29.14 25.10
C PRO A 504 -27.93 29.00 24.48
N THR A 505 -27.26 30.15 24.50
CA THR A 505 -25.83 30.44 24.34
C THR A 505 -24.95 29.89 25.46
N THR A 506 -23.69 29.55 25.15
CA THR A 506 -22.44 29.84 25.92
C THR A 506 -21.27 29.18 25.17
N SER A 507 -20.23 29.89 24.71
CA SER A 507 -19.06 30.46 25.40
C SER A 507 -17.80 29.63 25.18
N SER A 508 -16.82 30.31 24.60
CA SER A 508 -15.43 29.96 24.29
C SER A 508 -14.61 29.36 25.44
N SER A 509 -13.69 28.46 25.09
CA SER A 509 -12.42 28.29 25.80
C SER A 509 -11.27 28.11 24.81
N SER A 510 -10.21 28.88 25.08
CA SER A 510 -8.92 28.89 24.39
C SER A 510 -8.04 27.75 24.89
N MET A 511 -7.26 27.13 23.98
CA MET A 511 -6.12 26.30 24.38
C MET A 511 -4.82 26.78 23.73
N ILE A 512 -3.94 27.09 24.66
CA ILE A 512 -2.51 27.43 24.63
C ILE A 512 -1.72 26.44 23.76
N SER A 513 -0.89 26.97 22.86
CA SER A 513 0.17 26.23 22.16
C SER A 513 1.48 26.42 22.91
N THR A 514 2.02 25.35 23.48
CA THR A 514 3.32 25.34 24.16
C THR A 514 4.37 24.81 23.19
N SER A 515 5.25 25.70 22.73
CA SER A 515 6.44 25.37 21.94
C SER A 515 7.56 24.89 22.88
N THR A 516 7.99 23.63 22.75
CA THR A 516 9.20 23.13 23.41
C THR A 516 10.32 22.92 22.38
N THR A 517 11.21 23.91 22.34
CA THR A 517 12.52 23.85 21.68
C THR A 517 13.43 22.94 22.50
N ILE A 518 13.91 21.84 21.94
CA ILE A 518 14.94 20.99 22.57
C ILE A 518 16.26 21.19 21.83
N THR A 519 17.21 21.73 22.58
CA THR A 519 18.59 22.02 22.22
C THR A 519 19.42 20.74 22.09
N LYS A 520 20.29 20.74 21.08
CA LYS A 520 21.26 19.69 20.76
C LYS A 520 22.45 19.76 21.74
N PRO A 521 22.78 18.72 22.52
CA PRO A 521 24.00 18.71 23.31
C PRO A 521 25.18 18.23 22.44
N THR A 522 26.10 19.14 22.15
CA THR A 522 27.47 18.82 21.76
C THR A 522 28.27 18.40 22.99
N SER A 523 28.83 17.19 23.02
CA SER A 523 29.88 16.87 24.00
C SER A 523 30.96 15.97 23.39
N SER A 524 32.12 16.59 23.20
CA SER A 524 33.41 15.97 22.93
C SER A 524 33.99 15.39 24.22
N PHE A 525 33.76 14.10 24.51
CA PHE A 525 34.37 13.40 25.66
C PHE A 525 34.74 11.92 25.38
N ILE A 526 34.90 11.52 24.11
CA ILE A 526 35.04 10.10 23.74
C ILE A 526 36.49 9.58 23.86
N LEU A 527 37.51 10.44 23.77
CA LEU A 527 38.91 10.00 23.71
C LEU A 527 39.48 9.43 25.03
N PRO A 528 39.17 9.96 26.24
CA PRO A 528 39.77 9.45 27.48
C PRO A 528 39.22 8.10 27.94
N ILE A 529 37.93 7.82 27.66
CA ILE A 529 37.24 6.60 28.13
C ILE A 529 37.70 5.37 27.34
N ALA A 530 37.98 5.52 26.05
CA ALA A 530 38.51 4.46 25.20
C ALA A 530 39.90 3.98 25.65
N ILE A 531 40.76 4.91 26.10
CA ILE A 531 42.11 4.59 26.60
C ILE A 531 42.02 3.82 27.94
N ALA A 532 41.11 4.22 28.84
CA ALA A 532 40.91 3.56 30.13
C ALA A 532 40.48 2.08 30.00
N ILE A 533 39.61 1.77 29.03
CA ILE A 533 39.13 0.40 28.79
C ILE A 533 40.23 -0.50 28.21
N ILE A 534 41.10 0.03 27.33
CA ILE A 534 42.23 -0.72 26.76
C ILE A 534 43.22 -1.11 27.85
N ILE A 535 43.52 -0.21 28.79
CA ILE A 535 44.43 -0.49 29.91
C ILE A 535 43.87 -1.62 30.80
N ILE A 536 42.57 -1.62 31.09
CA ILE A 536 41.93 -2.66 31.91
C ILE A 536 42.00 -4.04 31.22
N ILE A 537 41.77 -4.11 29.91
CA ILE A 537 41.84 -5.37 29.17
C ILE A 537 43.27 -5.93 29.16
N VAL A 538 44.29 -5.08 28.98
CA VAL A 538 45.70 -5.50 29.03
C VAL A 538 46.08 -6.04 30.41
N ILE A 539 45.60 -5.41 31.49
CA ILE A 539 45.84 -5.87 32.87
C ILE A 539 45.16 -7.21 33.13
N VAL A 540 43.90 -7.39 32.70
CA VAL A 540 43.15 -8.65 32.89
C VAL A 540 43.79 -9.80 32.12
N VAL A 541 44.20 -9.56 30.87
CA VAL A 541 44.91 -10.57 30.06
C VAL A 541 46.28 -10.89 30.64
N GLY A 542 47.01 -9.88 31.13
CA GLY A 542 48.28 -10.08 31.84
C GLY A 542 48.13 -10.94 33.09
N LEU A 543 47.10 -10.68 33.92
CA LEU A 543 46.82 -11.45 35.13
C LEU A 543 46.43 -12.90 34.83
N ILE A 544 45.64 -13.14 33.79
CA ILE A 544 45.26 -14.49 33.36
C ILE A 544 46.49 -15.28 32.86
N LEU A 545 47.42 -14.62 32.16
CA LEU A 545 48.63 -15.26 31.66
C LEU A 545 49.65 -15.57 32.77
N VAL A 546 49.77 -14.72 33.79
CA VAL A 546 50.66 -14.98 34.95
C VAL A 546 50.12 -16.11 35.82
N ARG A 547 48.80 -16.16 36.06
CA ARG A 547 48.17 -17.22 36.85
C ARG A 547 48.19 -18.61 36.20
N ARG A 548 48.52 -18.70 34.90
CA ARG A 548 48.67 -19.96 34.16
C ARG A 548 50.11 -20.49 34.14
N ARG A 549 51.07 -19.72 34.66
CA ARG A 549 52.51 -20.08 34.72
C ARG A 549 53.05 -20.29 36.13
N SER A 550 52.25 -19.99 37.15
CA SER A 550 52.41 -20.48 38.53
C SER A 550 51.56 -21.72 38.72
#